data_AF-A0A380DV71-F1
#
_entry.id   AF-A0A380DV71-F1
#
_cell.length_a   1.000
_cell.length_b   1.000
_cell.length_c   1.000
_cell.angle_alpha   90.00
_cell.angle_beta   90.00
_cell.angle_gamma   90.00
#
_symmetry.space_group_name_H-M   'P 1'
#
loop_
_entity.id
_entity.type
_entity.pdbx_description
1 polymer ?
#
loop_
_entity_poly.entity_id
_entity_poly.type
_entity_poly.pdbx_seq_one_letter_code
_entity_poly.pdbx_strand_id
1 'polypeptide(L)'
;MKPLIIIALSSVFIFTLLKKDWGNTRTFTQFTFKKAILFAALFILIGFYDGFVGGGTGSFMLFVLLVFGFDFLSAAGNAKVLNFASNIGALVLFMVLGQVDYVIGLIMASSMIAGSYTGAHFAIKQGVGYVKVLFIIITAILILKMLLIIFNNLYKIKFAF
;
A
#
# COMPACT_ATOMS: atom_id res chain seq x y z
N MET A 1 -2.21 13.25 -9.95
CA MET A 1 -1.91 12.02 -9.16
C MET A 1 -3.14 11.18 -8.79
N LYS A 2 -4.35 11.76 -8.68
CA LYS A 2 -5.61 11.05 -8.38
C LYS A 2 -6.05 9.94 -9.36
N PRO A 3 -5.81 9.97 -10.69
CA PRO A 3 -6.37 8.95 -11.60
C PRO A 3 -5.62 7.61 -11.59
N LEU A 4 -4.34 7.58 -11.23
CA LEU A 4 -3.52 6.35 -11.26
C LEU A 4 -3.91 5.36 -10.15
N ILE A 5 -4.29 5.89 -8.98
CA ILE A 5 -4.80 5.12 -7.83
C ILE A 5 -6.15 4.48 -8.16
N ILE A 6 -7.01 5.16 -8.94
CA ILE A 6 -8.31 4.64 -9.37
C ILE A 6 -8.13 3.48 -10.33
N ILE A 7 -7.23 3.59 -11.31
CA ILE A 7 -7.00 2.51 -12.29
C ILE A 7 -6.42 1.28 -11.59
N ALA A 8 -5.52 1.48 -10.62
CA ALA A 8 -4.98 0.39 -9.80
C ALA A 8 -6.05 -0.25 -8.90
N LEU A 9 -6.87 0.56 -8.20
CA LEU A 9 -7.95 0.05 -7.34
C LEU A 9 -9.05 -0.64 -8.15
N SER A 10 -9.45 -0.09 -9.29
CA SER A 10 -10.47 -0.70 -10.16
C SER A 10 -9.98 -2.01 -10.79
N SER A 11 -8.70 -2.08 -11.22
CA SER A 11 -8.12 -3.35 -11.68
C SER A 11 -8.11 -4.39 -10.57
N VAL A 12 -7.68 -4.03 -9.36
CA VAL A 12 -7.64 -4.94 -8.20
C VAL A 12 -9.04 -5.38 -7.78
N PHE A 13 -10.01 -4.47 -7.82
CA PHE A 13 -11.41 -4.76 -7.49
C PHE A 13 -12.04 -5.74 -8.49
N ILE A 14 -11.83 -5.50 -9.78
CA ILE A 14 -12.28 -6.40 -10.86
C ILE A 14 -11.58 -7.76 -10.76
N PHE A 15 -10.27 -7.78 -10.47
CA PHE A 15 -9.51 -9.03 -10.29
C PHE A 15 -9.96 -9.82 -9.04
N THR A 16 -10.31 -9.13 -7.97
CA THR A 16 -10.79 -9.73 -6.71
C THR A 16 -12.20 -10.29 -6.85
N LEU A 17 -13.05 -9.68 -7.67
CA LEU A 17 -14.39 -10.19 -7.98
C LEU A 17 -14.35 -11.39 -8.94
N LEU A 18 -13.37 -11.45 -9.84
CA LEU A 18 -13.29 -12.49 -10.87
C LEU A 18 -12.53 -13.75 -10.44
N LYS A 19 -11.58 -13.67 -9.49
CA LYS A 19 -10.85 -14.84 -9.01
C LYS A 19 -11.39 -15.38 -7.68
N LYS A 20 -12.30 -16.35 -7.79
CA LYS A 20 -12.86 -17.13 -6.67
C LYS A 20 -11.88 -18.17 -6.11
N ASP A 21 -10.79 -18.47 -6.81
CA ASP A 21 -9.77 -19.44 -6.40
C ASP A 21 -8.46 -18.76 -5.97
N TRP A 22 -8.28 -18.62 -4.65
CA TRP A 22 -6.99 -18.32 -4.03
C TRP A 22 -6.14 -19.58 -3.85
N GLY A 23 -5.91 -20.27 -4.96
CA GLY A 23 -5.16 -21.50 -4.97
C GLY A 23 -4.36 -21.63 -6.26
N ASN A 24 -3.04 -21.55 -6.09
CA ASN A 24 -2.11 -22.39 -6.84
C ASN A 24 -1.77 -22.01 -8.29
N THR A 25 -0.92 -21.00 -8.48
CA THR A 25 0.16 -21.08 -9.48
C THR A 25 1.37 -20.28 -9.00
N ARG A 26 2.23 -20.94 -8.22
CA ARG A 26 3.60 -20.48 -7.95
C ARG A 26 4.43 -20.59 -9.23
N THR A 27 4.40 -19.59 -10.10
CA THR A 27 5.43 -19.44 -11.13
C THR A 27 6.59 -18.66 -10.54
N PHE A 28 7.35 -19.32 -9.65
CA PHE A 28 8.69 -18.87 -9.28
C PHE A 28 9.54 -18.89 -10.56
N THR A 29 9.55 -17.77 -11.26
CA THR A 29 10.40 -17.59 -12.42
C THR A 29 11.78 -17.28 -11.87
N GLN A 30 12.74 -18.17 -12.11
CA GLN A 30 14.11 -18.05 -11.61
C GLN A 30 14.67 -16.64 -11.89
N PHE A 31 15.17 -15.98 -10.85
CA PHE A 31 15.83 -14.69 -10.99
C PHE A 31 17.14 -14.88 -11.77
N THR A 32 17.13 -14.57 -13.06
CA THR A 32 18.37 -14.36 -13.82
C THR A 32 19.16 -13.21 -13.19
N PHE A 33 20.49 -13.29 -13.11
CA PHE A 33 21.37 -12.27 -12.50
C PHE A 33 21.08 -10.83 -13.01
N LYS A 34 20.76 -10.70 -14.31
CA LYS A 34 20.34 -9.42 -14.92
C LYS A 34 19.04 -8.85 -14.35
N LYS A 35 18.07 -9.72 -13.99
CA LYS A 35 16.80 -9.32 -13.36
C LYS A 35 17.03 -8.88 -11.92
N ALA A 36 17.94 -9.51 -11.18
CA ALA A 36 18.27 -9.11 -9.81
C ALA A 36 18.88 -7.69 -9.74
N ILE A 37 19.77 -7.36 -10.67
CA ILE A 37 20.35 -6.01 -10.77
C ILE A 37 19.28 -4.97 -11.11
N LEU A 38 18.40 -5.27 -12.06
CA LEU A 38 17.29 -4.38 -12.42
C LEU A 38 16.32 -4.18 -11.25
N PHE A 39 16.03 -5.25 -10.49
CA PHE A 39 15.20 -5.21 -9.29
C PHE A 39 15.80 -4.28 -8.25
N ALA A 40 17.07 -4.45 -7.92
CA ALA A 40 17.77 -3.59 -6.96
C ALA A 40 17.76 -2.12 -7.40
N ALA A 41 18.03 -1.83 -8.68
CA ALA A 41 18.01 -0.46 -9.21
C ALA A 41 16.62 0.19 -9.09
N LEU A 42 15.55 -0.54 -9.40
CA LEU A 42 14.18 -0.05 -9.27
C LEU A 42 13.81 0.22 -7.81
N PHE A 43 14.19 -0.66 -6.89
CA PHE A 43 13.93 -0.45 -5.46
C PHE A 43 14.72 0.72 -4.87
N ILE A 44 15.94 0.97 -5.35
CA ILE A 44 16.72 2.17 -4.97
C ILE A 44 16.01 3.43 -5.44
N LEU A 45 15.55 3.47 -6.70
CA LEU A 45 14.81 4.62 -7.25
C LEU A 45 13.50 4.87 -6.50
N ILE A 46 12.78 3.80 -6.16
CA ILE A 46 11.54 3.88 -5.38
C ILE A 46 11.84 4.35 -3.95
N GLY A 47 12.92 3.88 -3.32
CA GLY A 47 13.34 4.34 -2.00
C GLY A 47 13.69 5.84 -1.98
N PHE A 48 14.36 6.32 -3.03
CA PHE A 48 14.61 7.75 -3.20
C PHE A 48 13.29 8.52 -3.38
N TYR A 49 12.37 8.02 -4.21
CA TYR A 49 11.03 8.62 -4.36
C TYR A 49 10.24 8.65 -3.03
N ASP A 50 10.30 7.57 -2.25
CA ASP A 50 9.64 7.46 -0.95
C ASP A 50 10.13 8.51 0.03
N GLY A 51 11.46 8.74 0.06
CA GLY A 51 12.07 9.75 0.94
C GLY A 51 11.71 11.19 0.60
N PHE A 52 11.41 11.52 -0.66
CA PHE A 52 11.06 12.89 -1.07
C PHE A 52 9.55 13.15 -1.12
N VAL A 53 8.78 12.24 -1.74
CA VAL A 53 7.35 12.45 -2.05
C VAL A 53 6.46 11.56 -1.18
N GLY A 54 6.88 10.32 -0.91
CA GLY A 54 6.19 9.33 -0.05
C GLY A 54 4.81 8.84 -0.51
N GLY A 55 4.15 9.54 -1.43
CA GLY A 55 2.80 9.26 -1.88
C GLY A 55 2.72 8.09 -2.86
N GLY A 56 2.10 6.98 -2.45
CA GLY A 56 1.82 5.85 -3.35
C GLY A 56 2.97 4.85 -3.53
N THR A 57 4.05 4.97 -2.75
CA THR A 57 5.21 4.07 -2.78
C THR A 57 4.82 2.60 -2.62
N GLY A 58 3.91 2.28 -1.70
CA GLY A 58 3.42 0.90 -1.51
C GLY A 58 2.78 0.31 -2.77
N SER A 59 2.09 1.13 -3.58
CA SER A 59 1.53 0.69 -4.86
C SER A 59 2.62 0.45 -5.89
N PHE A 60 3.64 1.33 -5.97
CA PHE A 60 4.77 1.14 -6.87
C PHE A 60 5.58 -0.11 -6.51
N MET A 61 5.86 -0.34 -5.23
CA MET A 61 6.52 -1.56 -4.74
C MET A 61 5.72 -2.81 -5.11
N LEU A 62 4.39 -2.79 -4.92
CA LEU A 62 3.49 -3.87 -5.31
C LEU A 62 3.57 -4.14 -6.81
N PHE A 63 3.52 -3.11 -7.66
CA PHE A 63 3.63 -3.25 -9.12
C PHE A 63 4.97 -3.86 -9.54
N VAL A 64 6.09 -3.43 -8.95
CA VAL A 64 7.39 -4.03 -9.23
C VAL A 64 7.39 -5.51 -8.84
N LEU A 65 6.90 -5.87 -7.64
CA LEU A 65 6.81 -7.26 -7.21
C LEU A 65 5.95 -8.12 -8.17
N LEU A 66 4.82 -7.59 -8.64
CA LEU A 66 3.98 -8.27 -9.64
C LEU A 66 4.72 -8.51 -10.97
N VAL A 67 5.42 -7.50 -11.49
CA VAL A 67 6.19 -7.60 -12.75
C VAL A 67 7.32 -8.62 -12.64
N PHE A 68 7.86 -8.81 -11.44
CA PHE A 68 8.89 -9.81 -11.15
C PHE A 68 8.34 -11.22 -10.87
N GLY A 69 7.02 -11.42 -10.98
CA GLY A 69 6.39 -12.74 -10.93
C GLY A 69 5.87 -13.16 -9.56
N PHE A 70 5.81 -12.26 -8.58
CA PHE A 70 5.09 -12.52 -7.34
C PHE A 70 3.58 -12.55 -7.59
N ASP A 71 2.87 -13.46 -6.93
CA ASP A 71 1.41 -13.42 -6.91
C ASP A 71 0.90 -12.18 -6.18
N PHE A 72 -0.31 -11.73 -6.49
CA PHE A 72 -0.86 -10.49 -5.95
C PHE A 72 -0.90 -10.44 -4.42
N LEU A 73 -1.19 -11.57 -3.77
CA LEU A 73 -1.28 -11.64 -2.32
C LEU A 73 0.12 -11.50 -1.69
N SER A 74 1.10 -12.25 -2.20
CA SER A 74 2.50 -12.15 -1.78
C SER A 74 3.10 -10.77 -2.09
N ALA A 75 2.82 -10.21 -3.26
CA ALA A 75 3.28 -8.88 -3.66
C ALA A 75 2.71 -7.78 -2.75
N ALA A 76 1.40 -7.84 -2.45
CA ALA A 76 0.75 -6.90 -1.55
C ALA A 76 1.26 -7.02 -0.11
N GLY A 77 1.53 -8.24 0.36
CA GLY A 77 2.14 -8.49 1.67
C GLY A 77 3.57 -7.92 1.75
N ASN A 78 4.43 -8.30 0.79
CA ASN A 78 5.82 -7.85 0.73
C ASN A 78 5.94 -6.32 0.58
N ALA A 79 5.09 -5.69 -0.24
CA ALA A 79 5.08 -4.24 -0.40
C ALA A 79 4.78 -3.50 0.92
N LYS A 80 3.86 -4.03 1.76
CA LYS A 80 3.57 -3.46 3.08
C LYS A 80 4.75 -3.59 4.04
N VAL A 81 5.40 -4.76 4.07
CA VAL A 81 6.58 -4.98 4.91
C VAL A 81 7.73 -4.05 4.49
N LEU A 82 7.93 -3.87 3.18
CA LEU A 82 8.99 -3.01 2.68
C LEU A 82 8.73 -1.53 2.94
N ASN A 83 7.47 -1.09 2.82
CA ASN A 83 7.08 0.27 3.20
C ASN A 83 7.28 0.50 4.72
N PHE A 84 6.95 -0.50 5.55
CA PHE A 84 7.25 -0.45 6.98
C PHE A 84 8.75 -0.33 7.26
N ALA A 85 9.60 -1.11 6.58
CA ALA A 85 11.05 -1.02 6.71
C ALA A 85 11.60 0.36 6.28
N SER A 86 11.08 0.94 5.19
CA SER A 86 11.43 2.30 4.74
C SER A 86 11.10 3.35 5.81
N ASN A 87 9.92 3.26 6.42
CA ASN A 87 9.51 4.15 7.52
C ASN A 87 10.41 4.00 8.76
N ILE A 88 10.88 2.78 9.09
CA ILE A 88 11.88 2.59 10.15
C ILE A 88 13.20 3.28 9.77
N GLY A 89 13.64 3.13 8.52
CA GLY A 89 14.83 3.82 8.02
C GLY A 89 14.72 5.34 8.17
N ALA A 90 13.56 5.90 7.81
CA ALA A 90 13.27 7.32 8.01
C ALA A 90 13.27 7.70 9.50
N LEU A 91 12.66 6.90 10.37
CA LEU A 91 12.64 7.13 11.81
C LEU A 91 14.06 7.16 12.41
N VAL A 92 14.92 6.20 12.04
CA VAL A 92 16.33 6.15 12.49
C VAL A 92 17.08 7.38 12.00
N LEU A 93 16.90 7.76 10.73
CA LEU A 93 17.51 8.97 10.18
C LEU A 93 17.08 10.23 10.94
N PHE A 94 15.78 10.38 11.21
CA PHE A 94 15.26 11.52 11.98
C PHE A 94 15.75 11.51 13.44
N MET A 95 15.92 10.33 14.06
CA MET A 95 16.52 10.22 15.39
C MET A 95 17.97 10.74 15.39
N VAL A 96 18.77 10.37 14.38
CA VAL A 96 20.16 10.86 14.24
C VAL A 96 20.21 12.37 13.98
N LEU A 97 19.24 12.91 13.23
CA LEU A 97 19.10 14.34 12.97
C LEU A 97 18.57 15.15 14.17
N GLY A 98 18.17 14.50 15.27
CA GLY A 98 17.63 15.16 16.46
C GLY A 98 16.25 15.79 16.27
N GLN A 99 15.53 15.42 15.20
CA GLN A 99 14.22 15.99 14.84
C GLN A 99 13.03 15.17 15.40
N VAL A 100 13.29 14.25 16.33
CA VAL A 100 12.28 13.32 16.87
C VAL A 100 11.84 13.77 18.26
N ASP A 101 10.55 14.06 18.40
CA ASP A 101 9.91 14.15 19.70
C ASP A 101 9.59 12.74 20.20
N TYR A 102 10.39 12.27 21.15
CA TYR A 102 10.27 10.91 21.69
C TYR A 102 8.97 10.69 22.45
N VAL A 103 8.39 11.72 23.08
CA VAL A 103 7.16 11.59 23.87
C VAL A 103 5.96 11.39 22.94
N ILE A 104 5.83 12.26 21.94
CA ILE A 104 4.75 12.15 20.95
C ILE A 104 4.94 10.88 20.11
N GLY A 105 6.18 10.58 19.72
CA GLY A 105 6.54 9.37 18.97
C GLY A 105 6.13 8.08 19.69
N LEU A 106 6.40 7.97 20.99
CA LEU A 106 6.01 6.79 21.78
C LEU A 106 4.50 6.62 21.90
N ILE A 107 3.76 7.72 22.14
CA ILE A 107 2.29 7.68 22.24
C ILE A 107 1.67 7.26 20.91
N MET A 108 2.18 7.78 19.79
CA MET A 108 1.72 7.40 18.45
C MET A 108 2.05 5.93 18.15
N ALA A 109 3.28 5.50 18.46
CA ALA A 109 3.72 4.13 18.23
C ALA A 109 2.88 3.12 19.02
N SER A 110 2.65 3.37 20.33
CA SER A 110 1.84 2.48 21.16
C SER A 110 0.40 2.39 20.68
N SER A 111 -0.18 3.53 20.27
CA SER A 111 -1.56 3.59 19.75
C SER A 111 -1.69 2.87 18.40
N MET A 112 -0.73 3.06 17.49
CA MET A 112 -0.69 2.36 16.20
C MET A 112 -0.54 0.85 16.38
N ILE A 113 0.35 0.40 17.27
CA ILE A 113 0.54 -1.03 17.55
C ILE A 113 -0.74 -1.64 18.14
N ALA A 114 -1.35 -0.99 19.14
CA ALA A 114 -2.58 -1.46 19.75
C ALA A 114 -3.73 -1.56 18.74
N GLY A 115 -3.93 -0.53 17.90
CA GLY A 115 -4.95 -0.51 16.86
C GLY A 115 -4.70 -1.56 15.75
N SER A 116 -3.44 -1.71 15.32
CA SER A 116 -3.02 -2.73 14.36
C SER A 116 -3.30 -4.13 14.87
N TYR A 117 -2.90 -4.44 16.10
CA TYR A 117 -3.02 -5.76 16.69
C TYR A 117 -4.49 -6.13 16.91
N THR A 118 -5.27 -5.24 17.52
CA THR A 118 -6.71 -5.47 17.76
C THR A 118 -7.48 -5.60 16.46
N GLY A 119 -7.21 -4.74 15.46
CA GLY A 119 -7.85 -4.79 14.16
C GLY A 119 -7.52 -6.08 13.37
N ALA A 120 -6.25 -6.47 13.33
CA ALA A 120 -5.83 -7.71 12.66
C ALA A 120 -6.39 -8.95 13.36
N HIS A 121 -6.32 -9.00 14.69
CA HIS A 121 -6.82 -10.12 15.47
C HIS A 121 -8.35 -10.26 15.34
N PHE A 122 -9.09 -9.15 15.38
CA PHE A 122 -10.53 -9.14 15.16
C PHE A 122 -10.91 -9.60 13.74
N ALA A 123 -10.17 -9.13 12.73
CA ALA A 123 -10.37 -9.52 11.34
C ALA A 123 -10.15 -11.03 11.11
N ILE A 124 -9.12 -11.61 11.74
CA ILE A 124 -8.83 -13.05 11.65
C ILE A 124 -9.87 -13.86 12.42
N LYS A 125 -10.28 -13.41 13.62
CA LYS A 125 -11.23 -14.11 14.49
C LYS A 125 -12.63 -14.26 13.88
N GLN A 126 -13.08 -13.30 13.07
CA GLN A 126 -14.39 -13.36 12.38
C GLN A 126 -14.39 -14.19 11.10
N GLY A 127 -13.23 -14.68 10.66
CA GLY A 127 -13.08 -15.53 9.48
C GLY A 127 -13.02 -14.75 8.16
N VAL A 128 -12.63 -15.48 7.10
CA VAL A 128 -12.29 -14.93 5.77
C VAL A 128 -13.48 -14.20 5.12
N GLY A 129 -14.72 -14.61 5.42
CA GLY A 129 -15.93 -13.96 4.93
C GLY A 129 -16.11 -12.53 5.44
N TYR A 130 -15.83 -12.30 6.73
CA TYR A 130 -15.93 -10.98 7.33
C TYR A 130 -14.91 -10.00 6.74
N VAL A 131 -13.66 -10.46 6.56
CA VAL A 131 -12.60 -9.68 5.92
C VAL A 131 -13.00 -9.27 4.49
N LYS A 132 -13.59 -10.19 3.72
CA LYS A 132 -14.07 -9.88 2.36
C LYS A 132 -15.16 -8.80 2.38
N VAL A 133 -16.16 -8.92 3.24
CA VAL A 133 -17.25 -7.93 3.35
C VAL A 133 -16.69 -6.58 3.77
N LEU A 134 -15.81 -6.56 4.78
CA LEU A 134 -15.15 -5.34 5.25
C LEU A 134 -14.35 -4.67 4.13
N PHE A 135 -13.60 -5.45 3.35
CA PHE A 135 -12.81 -4.95 2.22
C PHE A 135 -13.71 -4.34 1.13
N ILE A 136 -14.81 -5.02 0.77
CA ILE A 136 -15.77 -4.52 -0.23
C ILE A 136 -16.39 -3.20 0.24
N ILE A 137 -16.84 -3.14 1.50
CA ILE A 137 -17.45 -1.94 2.08
C ILE A 137 -16.45 -0.76 2.09
N ILE A 138 -15.23 -0.99 2.58
CA ILE A 138 -14.18 0.05 2.64
C ILE A 138 -13.83 0.54 1.23
N THR A 139 -13.72 -0.37 0.26
CA THR A 139 -13.43 -0.02 -1.13
C THR A 139 -14.56 0.80 -1.75
N ALA A 140 -15.82 0.42 -1.51
CA ALA A 140 -16.98 1.19 -1.97
C ALA A 140 -17.01 2.61 -1.37
N ILE A 141 -16.76 2.73 -0.06
CA ILE A 141 -16.68 4.03 0.63
C ILE A 141 -15.55 4.89 0.06
N LEU A 142 -14.37 4.29 -0.19
CA LEU A 142 -13.24 5.00 -0.79
C LEU A 142 -13.56 5.53 -2.19
N ILE A 143 -14.23 4.73 -3.03
CA ILE A 143 -14.68 5.13 -4.36
C ILE A 143 -15.67 6.31 -4.24
N LEU A 144 -16.66 6.21 -3.36
CA LEU A 144 -17.64 7.28 -3.08
C LEU A 144 -16.96 8.57 -2.61
N LYS A 145 -16.06 8.47 -1.63
CA LYS A 145 -15.29 9.62 -1.13
C LYS A 145 -14.47 10.26 -2.25
N MET A 146 -13.86 9.45 -3.11
CA MET A 146 -13.05 9.94 -4.21
C MET A 146 -13.88 10.65 -5.28
N LEU A 147 -15.07 10.12 -5.60
CA LEU A 147 -16.05 10.78 -6.46
C LEU A 147 -16.50 12.13 -5.88
N LEU A 148 -16.81 12.19 -4.59
CA LEU A 148 -17.16 13.44 -3.90
C LEU A 148 -16.02 14.46 -3.94
N ILE A 149 -14.78 14.02 -3.71
CA ILE A 149 -13.61 14.90 -3.81
C ILE A 149 -13.45 15.45 -5.23
N ILE A 150 -13.66 14.62 -6.26
CA ILE A 150 -13.59 15.05 -7.66
C ILE A 150 -14.71 16.05 -7.98
N PHE A 151 -15.95 15.77 -7.54
CA PHE A 151 -17.10 16.63 -7.75
C PHE A 151 -16.96 18.00 -7.05
N ASN A 152 -16.48 17.99 -5.80
CA ASN A 152 -16.22 19.22 -5.05
C ASN A 152 -15.06 20.03 -5.66
N ASN A 153 -14.02 19.35 -6.17
CA ASN A 153 -12.91 20.01 -6.85
C ASN A 153 -13.32 20.58 -8.22
N LEU A 154 -14.27 19.95 -8.92
CA LEU A 154 -14.89 20.49 -10.13
C LEU A 154 -15.75 21.72 -9.84
N TYR A 155 -16.50 21.73 -8.73
CA TYR A 155 -17.25 22.90 -8.29
C TYR A 155 -16.36 24.09 -7.94
N LYS A 156 -15.22 23.85 -7.29
CA LYS A 156 -14.24 24.91 -6.97
C LYS A 156 -13.59 25.52 -8.21
N ILE A 157 -13.37 24.73 -9.27
CA ILE A 157 -12.80 25.21 -10.55
C ILE A 157 -13.84 25.97 -11.36
N LYS A 158 -15.12 25.59 -11.28
CA LYS A 158 -16.22 26.26 -12.00
C LYS A 158 -16.65 27.61 -11.41
N PHE A 159 -16.23 27.94 -10.18
CA PHE A 159 -16.48 29.22 -9.50
C PHE A 159 -15.23 30.11 -9.38
N ALA A 160 -14.09 29.67 -9.95
CA ALA A 160 -12.84 30.42 -10.01
C ALA A 160 -12.58 31.06 -11.40
N PHE A 161 -13.57 30.97 -12.30
CA PHE A 161 -13.69 31.70 -13.56
C PHE A 161 -15.06 32.37 -13.58
#